data_AF-A0A925NQ62-F1
#
_entry.id   AF-A0A925NQ62-F1
#
_cell.length_a   1.000
_cell.length_b   1.000
_cell.length_c   1.000
_cell.angle_alpha   90.00
_cell.angle_beta   90.00
_cell.angle_gamma   90.00
#
_symmetry.space_group_name_H-M   'P 1'
#
loop_
_entity.id
_entity.type
_entity.pdbx_description
1 polymer ?
#
loop_
_entity_poly.entity_id
_entity_poly.type
_entity_poly.pdbx_seq_one_letter_code
_entity_poly.pdbx_strand_id
1 'polypeptide(L)'
;MPRGKFDRNKVRDGGIYELTADQSCIVEEKTAQAEAELLEARVNFRWGKKQLQMVKRAADLVGVPYQTYIKQVVYRQCLKDISEHNAMCKIIAE
;
A
#
# COMPACT_ATOMS: atom_id res chain seq x y z
N MET A 1 -13.38 9.12 14.73
CA MET A 1 -14.07 9.93 13.70
C MET A 1 -14.98 9.02 12.88
N PRO A 2 -16.28 9.31 12.75
CA PRO A 2 -17.17 8.48 11.93
C PRO A 2 -16.88 8.75 10.44
N ARG A 3 -16.64 7.70 9.66
CA ARG A 3 -16.48 7.81 8.21
C ARG A 3 -17.84 8.24 7.63
N GLY A 4 -17.90 9.37 6.94
CA GLY A 4 -19.11 9.84 6.26
C GLY A 4 -19.67 8.72 5.37
N LYS A 5 -20.97 8.44 5.49
CA LYS A 5 -21.63 7.41 4.67
C LYS A 5 -21.52 7.83 3.21
N PHE A 6 -20.80 7.06 2.41
CA PHE A 6 -20.65 7.30 0.98
C PHE A 6 -22.02 7.12 0.32
N ASP A 7 -22.61 8.23 -0.12
CA ASP A 7 -23.98 8.29 -0.60
C ASP A 7 -24.00 7.97 -2.10
N ARG A 8 -24.22 6.68 -2.43
CA ARG A 8 -24.20 6.19 -3.82
C ARG A 8 -25.16 6.94 -4.75
N ASN A 9 -26.24 7.51 -4.22
CA ASN A 9 -27.21 8.28 -5.01
C ASN A 9 -26.71 9.64 -5.50
N LYS A 10 -25.53 10.10 -5.04
CA LYS A 10 -24.90 11.35 -5.52
C LYS A 10 -23.84 11.13 -6.59
N VAL A 11 -23.53 9.88 -6.93
CA VAL A 11 -22.60 9.57 -8.02
C VAL A 11 -23.34 9.79 -9.34
N ARG A 12 -22.95 10.83 -10.08
CA ARG A 12 -23.43 11.05 -11.45
C ARG A 12 -22.57 10.20 -12.39
N ASP A 13 -23.20 9.55 -13.36
CA ASP A 13 -22.48 8.86 -14.43
C ASP A 13 -21.66 9.87 -15.23
N GLY A 14 -20.35 9.64 -15.35
CA GLY A 14 -19.38 10.54 -15.98
C GLY A 14 -19.47 10.62 -17.51
N GLY A 15 -20.50 10.01 -18.13
CA GLY A 15 -20.65 9.94 -19.58
C GLY A 15 -19.58 9.08 -20.26
N ILE A 16 -19.73 8.92 -21.58
CA ILE A 16 -18.73 8.30 -22.44
C ILE A 16 -17.84 9.42 -22.98
N TYR A 17 -16.55 9.38 -22.65
CA TYR A 17 -15.56 10.34 -23.14
C TYR A 17 -14.79 9.70 -24.29
N GLU A 18 -14.93 10.24 -25.50
CA GLU A 18 -14.12 9.82 -26.65
C GLU A 18 -12.75 10.48 -26.55
N LEU A 19 -11.72 9.66 -26.28
CA LEU A 19 -10.34 10.10 -26.29
C LEU A 19 -9.83 10.20 -27.73
N THR A 20 -9.22 11.33 -28.08
CA THR A 20 -8.42 11.44 -29.32
C THR A 20 -7.29 10.41 -29.32
N ALA A 21 -6.91 9.90 -30.51
CA ALA A 21 -5.95 8.80 -30.67
C ALA A 21 -4.61 9.02 -29.91
N ASP A 22 -4.11 10.25 -29.88
CA ASP A 22 -2.88 10.62 -29.16
C ASP A 22 -3.04 10.51 -27.63
N GLN A 23 -4.23 10.81 -27.10
CA GLN A 23 -4.52 10.70 -25.67
C GLN A 23 -4.72 9.25 -25.23
N SER A 24 -5.28 8.42 -26.10
CA SER A 24 -5.43 6.98 -25.86
C SER A 24 -4.06 6.30 -25.71
N CYS A 25 -3.09 6.64 -26.57
CA CYS A 25 -1.73 6.11 -26.48
C CYS A 25 -1.05 6.48 -25.16
N ILE A 26 -1.16 7.75 -24.73
CA ILE A 26 -0.58 8.22 -23.45
C ILE A 26 -1.26 7.56 -22.25
N VAL A 27 -2.57 7.35 -22.31
CA VAL A 27 -3.32 6.68 -21.23
C VAL A 27 -2.95 5.21 -21.15
N GLU A 28 -2.81 4.52 -22.28
CA GLU A 28 -2.37 3.12 -22.31
C GLU A 28 -0.97 2.95 -21.74
N GLU A 29 -0.03 3.84 -22.11
CA GLU A 29 1.35 3.78 -21.61
C GLU A 29 1.42 4.00 -20.09
N LYS A 30 0.67 5.00 -19.58
CA LYS A 30 0.57 5.27 -18.14
C LYS A 30 -0.17 4.15 -17.38
N THR A 31 -1.15 3.52 -18.01
CA THR A 31 -1.89 2.39 -17.41
C THR A 31 -0.98 1.18 -17.31
N ALA A 32 -0.23 0.86 -18.37
CA ALA A 32 0.73 -0.23 -18.40
C ALA A 32 1.85 -0.04 -17.36
N GLN A 33 2.35 1.19 -17.20
CA GLN A 33 3.33 1.50 -16.17
C GLN A 33 2.75 1.31 -14.76
N ALA A 34 1.55 1.81 -14.50
CA ALA A 34 0.90 1.64 -13.20
C ALA A 34 0.61 0.16 -12.88
N GLU A 35 0.24 -0.65 -13.88
CA GLU A 35 0.06 -2.10 -13.71
C GLU A 35 1.38 -2.82 -13.42
N ALA A 36 2.47 -2.44 -14.09
CA ALA A 36 3.81 -2.98 -13.82
C ALA A 36 4.26 -2.65 -12.39
N GLU A 37 4.10 -1.41 -11.94
CA GLU A 37 4.42 -0.99 -10.57
C GLU A 37 3.55 -1.72 -9.52
N LEU A 38 2.28 -1.96 -9.82
CA LEU A 38 1.39 -2.74 -8.95
C LEU A 38 1.77 -4.22 -8.87
N LEU A 39 2.24 -4.80 -9.98
CA LEU A 39 2.73 -6.18 -10.03
C LEU A 39 4.02 -6.33 -9.24
N GLU A 40 4.98 -5.40 -9.40
CA GLU A 40 6.22 -5.37 -8.62
C GLU A 40 5.96 -5.17 -7.13
N ALA A 41 4.93 -4.40 -6.77
CA ALA A 41 4.52 -4.21 -5.38
C ALA A 41 3.80 -5.42 -4.76
N ARG A 42 3.39 -6.42 -5.55
CA ARG A 42 2.63 -7.58 -5.06
C ARG A 42 3.56 -8.64 -4.47
N VAL A 43 3.88 -8.47 -3.19
CA VAL A 43 4.69 -9.43 -2.44
C VAL A 43 3.79 -10.53 -1.84
N ASN A 44 4.06 -11.78 -2.21
CA ASN A 44 3.40 -12.96 -1.63
C ASN A 44 4.29 -13.58 -0.56
N PHE A 45 3.82 -13.59 0.69
CA PHE A 45 4.49 -14.30 1.78
C PHE A 45 3.85 -15.67 2.04
N ARG A 46 4.68 -16.69 2.25
CA ARG A 46 4.24 -17.99 2.77
C ARG A 46 4.51 -18.08 4.25
N TRP A 47 3.45 -18.18 5.05
CA TRP A 47 3.56 -18.18 6.51
C TRP A 47 3.12 -19.51 7.10
N GLY A 48 3.77 -19.90 8.20
CA GLY A 48 3.27 -20.98 9.04
C GLY A 48 1.99 -20.56 9.79
N LYS A 49 1.12 -21.52 10.09
CA LYS A 49 -0.18 -21.27 10.76
C LYS A 49 -0.04 -20.46 12.06
N LYS A 50 0.97 -20.76 12.88
CA LYS A 50 1.22 -20.06 14.16
C LYS A 50 1.60 -18.58 13.95
N GLN A 51 2.47 -18.30 12.97
CA GLN A 51 2.87 -16.93 12.63
C GLN A 51 1.68 -16.12 12.13
N LEU A 52 0.86 -16.72 11.26
CA LEU A 52 -0.36 -16.09 10.76
C LEU A 52 -1.35 -15.74 11.85
N GLN A 53 -1.59 -16.66 12.79
CA GLN A 53 -2.49 -16.40 13.92
C GLN A 53 -2.00 -15.26 14.82
N MET A 54 -0.68 -15.20 15.07
CA MET A 54 -0.08 -14.13 15.87
C MET A 54 -0.32 -12.76 15.25
N VAL A 55 -0.07 -12.62 13.94
CA VAL A 55 -0.24 -11.34 13.25
C VAL A 55 -1.71 -10.96 13.13
N LYS A 56 -2.60 -11.92 12.88
CA LYS A 56 -4.04 -11.64 12.89
C LYS A 56 -4.50 -11.12 14.25
N ARG A 57 -4.08 -11.77 15.34
CA ARG A 57 -4.37 -11.30 16.70
C ARG A 57 -3.82 -9.89 16.94
N ALA A 58 -2.61 -9.58 16.47
CA ALA A 58 -2.05 -8.24 16.60
C ALA A 58 -2.83 -7.20 15.78
N ALA A 59 -3.26 -7.54 14.57
CA ALA A 59 -4.11 -6.70 13.74
C ALA A 59 -5.47 -6.41 14.42
N ASP A 60 -6.07 -7.43 15.04
CA ASP A 60 -7.33 -7.31 15.79
C ASP A 60 -7.18 -6.38 16.99
N LEU A 61 -6.07 -6.49 17.74
CA LEU A 61 -5.76 -5.61 18.88
C LEU A 61 -5.58 -4.14 18.46
N VAL A 62 -4.99 -3.90 17.29
CA VAL A 62 -4.82 -2.55 16.73
C VAL A 62 -6.10 -2.05 16.04
N GLY A 63 -7.08 -2.92 15.81
CA GLY A 63 -8.37 -2.58 15.17
C GLY A 63 -8.24 -2.30 13.67
N VAL A 64 -7.26 -2.92 13.00
CA VAL A 64 -7.01 -2.73 11.56
C VAL A 64 -7.05 -4.06 10.81
N PRO A 65 -7.39 -4.07 9.52
CA PRO A 65 -7.35 -5.29 8.72
C PRO A 65 -5.95 -5.90 8.66
N TYR A 66 -5.85 -7.22 8.62
CA TYR A 66 -4.60 -7.99 8.55
C TYR A 66 -3.60 -7.44 7.50
N GLN A 67 -4.06 -7.19 6.28
CA GLN A 67 -3.21 -6.67 5.21
C GLN A 67 -2.69 -5.25 5.50
N THR A 68 -3.54 -4.41 6.11
CA THR A 68 -3.17 -3.05 6.53
C THR A 68 -2.16 -3.10 7.66
N TYR A 69 -2.36 -3.99 8.63
CA TYR A 69 -1.43 -4.18 9.74
C TYR A 69 -0.03 -4.55 9.26
N ILE A 70 0.08 -5.52 8.35
CA ILE A 70 1.38 -5.93 7.79
C ILE A 70 2.08 -4.75 7.14
N LYS A 71 1.39 -4.00 6.28
CA LYS A 71 1.97 -2.83 5.61
C LYS A 71 2.49 -1.81 6.62
N GLN A 72 1.71 -1.54 7.68
CA GLN A 72 2.11 -0.61 8.73
C GLN A 72 3.34 -1.08 9.50
N VAL A 73 3.38 -2.36 9.89
CA VAL A 73 4.50 -2.92 10.65
C VAL A 73 5.78 -2.93 9.82
N VAL A 74 5.72 -3.42 8.58
CA VAL A 74 6.87 -3.46 7.67
C VAL A 74 7.41 -2.04 7.47
N TYR A 75 6.55 -1.08 7.16
CA TYR A 75 6.96 0.30 6.94
C TYR A 75 7.61 0.92 8.18
N ARG A 76 7.00 0.76 9.36
CA ARG A 76 7.56 1.27 10.63
C ARG A 76 8.91 0.66 10.96
N GLN A 77 9.06 -0.65 10.74
CA GLN A 77 10.32 -1.34 10.99
C GLN A 77 11.41 -0.85 10.03
N CYS A 78 11.11 -0.71 8.73
CA CYS A 78 12.07 -0.16 7.78
C CYS A 78 12.55 1.25 8.16
N LEU A 79 11.64 2.15 8.58
CA LEU A 79 12.03 3.49 9.05
C LEU A 79 12.98 3.41 10.25
N LYS A 80 12.69 2.51 11.19
CA LYS A 80 13.52 2.29 12.36
C LYS A 80 14.91 1.78 11.96
N ASP A 81 14.98 0.73 11.13
CA ASP A 81 16.23 0.14 10.68
C ASP A 81 17.10 1.15 9.92
N ILE A 82 16.50 1.97 9.05
CA ILE A 82 17.20 3.06 8.35
C ILE A 82 17.73 4.09 9.33
N SER A 83 16.92 4.49 10.32
CA SER A 83 17.33 5.47 11.32
C SER A 83 18.48 4.96 12.20
N GLU A 84 18.43 3.69 12.61
CA GLU A 84 19.46 3.05 13.42
C GLU A 84 20.76 2.89 12.63
N HIS A 85 20.68 2.47 11.37
CA HIS A 85 21.85 2.39 10.50
C HIS A 85 22.54 3.74 10.32
N ASN A 86 21.77 4.79 10.03
CA ASN A 86 22.30 6.14 9.87
C ASN A 86 22.92 6.68 11.16
N ALA A 87 22.34 6.38 12.33
CA ALA A 87 22.91 6.75 13.62
C ALA A 87 24.22 6.02 13.89
N MET A 88 24.30 4.73 13.61
CA MET A 88 25.52 3.93 13.74
C MET A 88 26.64 4.43 12.83
N CYS A 89 26.34 4.77 11.57
CA CYS A 89 27.33 5.34 10.65
C CYS A 89 27.86 6.71 11.09
N LYS A 90 27.06 7.53 11.78
CA LYS A 90 27.53 8.80 12.35
C LYS A 90 28.50 8.60 13.52
N ILE A 91 28.24 7.62 14.39
CA ILE A 91 29.10 7.32 15.55
C ILE A 91 30.48 6.80 15.13
N ILE A 92 30.58 6.10 14.01
CA ILE A 92 31.86 5.54 13.51
C ILE A 92 32.70 6.58 12.75
N ALA A 93 32.10 7.72 12.38
CA ALA A 93 32.76 8.79 11.62
C ALA A 93 33.31 9.94 12.49
N GLU A 94 33.12 9.88 13.82
CA GLU A 94 33.68 10.79 14.83
C GLU A 94 34.80 10.10 15.62
#